data_AF-A0A0N4X5D9-F1
#
_entry.id   AF-A0A0N4X5D9-F1
#
_cell.length_a   1.000
_cell.length_b   1.000
_cell.length_c   1.000
_cell.angle_alpha   90.00
_cell.angle_beta   90.00
_cell.angle_gamma   90.00
#
_symmetry.space_group_name_H-M   'P 1'
#
loop_
_entity.id
_entity.type
_entity.pdbx_description
1 polymer ?
#
loop_
_entity_poly.entity_id
_entity_poly.type
_entity_poly.pdbx_seq_one_letter_code
_entity_poly.pdbx_strand_id
1 'polypeptide(L)'
;MVASQEIPLKAQMLSGESLVDYLRKNQTLFEVKSDRTPGLEFQIMNEKFKNQGINPVVKDDYNDTGDDIPESERRDQIVWTEFPAVTKDASVI
;
A
#
# COMPACT_ATOMS: atom_id res chain seq x y z
N MET A 1 18.76 12.62 6.03
CA MET A 1 17.53 13.35 5.65
C MET A 1 17.25 13.05 4.19
N VAL A 2 16.25 12.22 3.88
CA VAL A 2 15.83 12.02 2.50
C VAL A 2 14.88 13.17 2.18
N ALA A 3 15.34 14.12 1.38
CA ALA A 3 14.47 15.15 0.84
C ALA A 3 13.35 14.43 0.07
N SER A 4 12.08 14.68 0.41
CA SER A 4 10.97 14.29 -0.47
C SER A 4 11.26 14.90 -1.84
N GLN A 5 11.64 14.06 -2.79
CA GLN A 5 11.84 14.51 -4.16
C GLN A 5 10.48 14.97 -4.67
N GLU A 6 10.27 16.28 -4.71
CA GLU A 6 9.08 16.86 -5.30
C GLU A 6 8.94 16.37 -6.75
N ILE A 7 7.73 15.97 -7.12
CA ILE A 7 7.43 15.49 -8.47
C ILE A 7 7.67 16.66 -9.43
N PRO A 8 8.56 16.53 -10.43
CA PRO A 8 8.84 17.61 -11.37
C PRO A 8 7.57 18.11 -12.07
N LEU A 9 7.43 19.42 -12.28
CA LEU A 9 6.23 20.03 -12.87
C LEU A 9 5.83 19.38 -14.20
N LYS A 10 6.81 19.03 -15.05
CA LYS A 10 6.57 18.35 -16.33
C LYS A 10 5.91 16.97 -16.15
N ALA A 11 6.26 16.26 -15.07
CA ALA A 11 5.76 14.92 -14.79
C ALA A 11 4.31 14.96 -14.27
N GLN A 12 3.93 16.04 -13.57
CA GLN A 12 2.55 16.25 -13.12
C GLN A 12 1.56 16.41 -14.28
N MET A 13 2.04 16.83 -15.45
CA MET A 13 1.23 17.00 -16.66
C MET A 13 1.13 15.71 -17.51
N LEU A 14 1.87 14.65 -17.17
CA LEU A 14 1.87 13.41 -17.96
C LEU A 14 0.62 12.57 -17.66
N SER A 15 0.14 11.88 -18.69
CA SER A 15 -0.97 10.94 -18.57
C SER A 15 -0.83 9.78 -19.57
N GLY A 16 -1.58 8.70 -19.34
CA GLY A 16 -1.55 7.52 -20.20
C GLY A 16 -0.15 6.93 -20.34
N GLU A 17 0.22 6.55 -21.57
CA GLU A 17 1.49 5.89 -21.88
C GLU A 17 2.72 6.75 -21.51
N SER A 18 2.64 8.07 -21.72
CA SER A 18 3.74 8.98 -21.37
C SER A 18 4.05 9.00 -19.87
N LEU A 19 3.02 8.83 -19.03
CA LEU A 19 3.18 8.70 -17.58
C LEU A 19 3.78 7.34 -17.21
N VAL A 20 3.32 6.26 -17.84
CA VAL A 20 3.86 4.91 -17.64
C VAL A 20 5.36 4.85 -17.92
N ASP A 21 5.78 5.40 -19.07
CA ASP A 21 7.19 5.45 -19.45
C ASP A 21 8.04 6.30 -18.51
N TYR A 22 7.49 7.40 -18.04
CA TYR A 22 8.16 8.23 -17.04
C TYR A 22 8.35 7.45 -15.73
N LEU A 23 7.31 6.80 -15.21
CA LEU A 23 7.39 6.07 -13.96
C LEU A 23 8.37 4.89 -14.05
N ARG A 24 8.36 4.13 -15.16
CA ARG A 24 9.33 3.04 -15.39
C ARG A 24 10.79 3.48 -15.31
N LYS A 25 11.09 4.69 -15.78
CA LYS A 25 12.46 5.23 -15.80
C LYS A 25 12.89 5.85 -14.47
N ASN A 26 11.95 6.33 -13.67
CA ASN A 26 12.24 7.20 -12.53
C ASN A 26 11.80 6.62 -11.17
N GLN A 27 11.15 5.45 -11.13
CA GLN A 27 10.80 4.76 -9.89
C GLN A 27 11.51 3.42 -9.77
N THR A 28 12.14 3.20 -8.61
CA THR A 28 12.91 2.00 -8.30
C THR A 28 12.25 1.13 -7.22
N LEU A 29 11.19 1.64 -6.57
CA LEU A 29 10.52 0.97 -5.46
C LEU A 29 9.43 -0.02 -5.92
N PHE A 30 8.96 0.11 -7.16
CA PHE A 30 7.91 -0.74 -7.72
C PHE A 30 8.02 -0.80 -9.24
N GLU A 31 7.45 -1.87 -9.82
CA GLU A 31 7.37 -2.06 -11.25
C GLU A 31 6.07 -1.44 -11.82
N VAL A 32 6.14 -0.90 -13.03
CA VAL A 32 5.00 -0.26 -13.69
C VAL A 32 4.61 -1.06 -14.93
N LYS A 33 3.43 -1.68 -14.88
CA LYS A 33 2.82 -2.40 -16.00
C LYS A 33 1.91 -1.47 -16.81
N SER A 34 1.82 -1.72 -18.12
CA SER A 34 0.94 -0.94 -19.02
C SER A 34 -0.50 -1.42 -18.98
N ASP A 35 -0.71 -2.65 -18.55
CA ASP A 35 -2.02 -3.29 -18.58
C ASP A 35 -2.91 -2.68 -17.50
N ARG A 36 -4.15 -2.34 -17.88
CA ARG A 36 -5.15 -1.95 -16.88
C ARG A 36 -5.45 -3.14 -16.00
N THR A 37 -5.39 -2.94 -14.68
CA THR A 37 -5.95 -3.88 -13.72
C THR A 37 -7.45 -4.07 -14.03
N PRO A 38 -7.90 -5.30 -14.37
CA PRO A 38 -9.32 -5.53 -14.64
C PRO A 38 -10.17 -5.16 -13.42
N GLY A 39 -11.25 -4.42 -13.65
CA GLY A 39 -12.17 -4.02 -12.57
C GLY A 39 -11.61 -2.95 -11.63
N LEU A 40 -10.56 -2.21 -12.03
CA LEU A 40 -9.98 -1.13 -11.24
C LEU A 40 -11.04 -0.12 -10.76
N GLU A 41 -12.05 0.17 -11.57
CA GLU A 41 -13.17 1.04 -11.24
C GLU A 41 -13.98 0.57 -10.01
N PHE A 42 -13.97 -0.73 -9.71
CA PHE A 42 -14.64 -1.31 -8.55
C PHE A 42 -13.71 -1.46 -7.34
N GLN A 43 -12.38 -1.38 -7.54
CA GLN A 43 -11.36 -1.53 -6.51
C GLN A 43 -10.88 -0.19 -5.93
N ILE A 44 -11.14 0.92 -6.63
CA ILE A 44 -10.81 2.25 -6.12
C ILE A 44 -11.84 2.63 -5.05
N MET A 45 -11.33 3.01 -3.88
CA MET A 45 -12.12 3.61 -2.82
C MET A 45 -12.84 4.85 -3.37
N ASN A 46 -14.16 4.79 -3.42
CA ASN A 46 -14.95 5.92 -3.90
C ASN A 46 -14.73 7.12 -2.96
N GLU A 47 -14.44 8.29 -3.54
CA GLU A 47 -14.10 9.52 -2.80
C GLU A 47 -15.14 9.91 -1.76
N LYS A 48 -16.42 9.53 -1.96
CA LYS A 48 -17.49 9.73 -0.98
C LYS A 48 -17.21 9.08 0.39
N PHE A 49 -16.33 8.09 0.43
CA PHE A 49 -15.92 7.39 1.65
C PHE A 49 -14.65 7.99 2.28
N LYS A 50 -13.94 8.93 1.61
CA LYS A 50 -12.64 9.47 2.05
C LYS A 50 -12.70 10.13 3.44
N ASN A 51 -13.84 10.71 3.77
CA ASN A 51 -14.08 11.42 5.02
C ASN A 51 -15.11 10.71 5.91
N GLN A 52 -15.33 9.40 5.74
CA GLN A 52 -16.08 8.65 6.72
C GLN A 52 -15.26 8.59 8.00
N GLY A 53 -15.52 9.54 8.89
CA GLY A 53 -14.92 9.70 10.22
C GLY A 53 -15.33 8.59 11.17
N ILE A 54 -15.14 7.33 10.74
CA ILE A 54 -14.92 6.25 11.68
C ILE A 54 -13.54 6.57 12.24
N ASN A 55 -13.51 7.28 13.36
CA ASN A 55 -12.33 7.37 14.19
C ASN A 55 -12.51 6.27 15.24
N PRO A 56 -12.22 4.99 14.93
CA PRO A 56 -12.27 3.97 15.95
C PRO A 56 -11.23 4.39 16.98
N VAL A 57 -11.69 4.74 18.18
CA VAL A 57 -10.79 4.90 19.31
C VAL A 57 -10.21 3.52 19.53
N VAL A 58 -8.99 3.32 19.03
CA VAL A 58 -8.17 2.17 19.38
C VAL A 58 -8.00 2.29 20.88
N LYS A 59 -8.60 1.36 21.61
CA LYS A 59 -8.29 1.22 23.02
C LYS A 59 -6.91 0.59 23.03
N ASP A 60 -5.91 1.35 23.46
CA ASP A 60 -4.67 0.74 23.90
C ASP A 60 -5.08 -0.24 25.02
N ASP A 61 -4.88 -1.53 24.79
CA ASP A 61 -5.02 -2.48 25.88
C ASP A 61 -3.96 -2.05 26.91
N TYR A 62 -4.41 -1.59 28.07
CA TYR A 62 -3.58 -1.11 29.19
C TYR A 62 -2.57 -2.16 29.72
N ASN A 63 -2.49 -3.31 29.07
CA ASN A 63 -1.62 -4.44 29.35
C ASN A 63 -0.54 -4.64 28.26
N ASP A 64 -0.37 -3.68 27.34
CA ASP A 64 0.82 -3.66 26.49
C ASP A 64 2.05 -3.54 27.40
N THR A 65 2.81 -4.62 27.48
CA THR A 65 3.94 -4.76 28.40
C THR A 65 5.17 -4.00 27.89
N GLY A 66 5.01 -3.20 26.83
CA GLY A 66 6.09 -2.53 26.14
C GLY A 66 6.89 -3.50 25.27
N ASP A 67 6.22 -4.49 24.68
CA ASP A 67 6.88 -5.42 23.77
C ASP A 67 7.38 -4.63 22.55
N ASP A 68 8.68 -4.73 22.28
CA ASP A 68 9.30 -4.03 21.15
C ASP A 68 8.66 -4.45 19.82
N ILE A 69 8.22 -3.46 19.05
CA ILE A 69 7.73 -3.67 17.67
C ILE A 69 8.90 -4.23 16.85
N PRO A 70 8.77 -5.42 16.26
CA PRO A 70 9.87 -6.05 15.53
C PRO A 70 10.21 -5.24 14.26
N GLU A 71 11.48 -5.28 13.86
CA GLU A 71 11.97 -4.57 12.66
C GLU A 71 11.29 -5.03 11.34
N SER A 72 10.67 -6.22 11.33
CA SER A 72 9.88 -6.69 10.20
C SER A 72 8.66 -7.51 10.63
N GLU A 73 7.51 -7.23 9.99
CA GLU A 73 6.16 -7.66 10.38
C GLU A 73 5.70 -8.98 9.73
N ARG A 74 6.58 -9.85 9.21
CA ARG A 74 6.17 -11.22 8.76
C ARG A 74 5.78 -12.15 9.92
N ARG A 75 5.31 -11.62 11.05
CA ARG A 75 4.82 -12.41 12.19
C ARG A 75 3.43 -12.97 11.93
N ASP A 76 2.60 -12.33 11.14
CA ASP A 76 1.25 -12.80 10.79
C ASP A 76 1.26 -14.22 10.21
N GLN A 77 2.19 -14.50 9.29
CA GLN A 77 2.38 -15.82 8.67
C GLN A 77 2.99 -16.87 9.61
N ILE A 78 3.79 -16.43 10.60
CA ILE A 78 4.54 -17.30 11.53
C ILE A 78 3.72 -17.61 12.79
N VAL A 79 2.93 -16.67 13.28
CA VAL A 79 2.17 -16.76 14.54
C VAL A 79 0.80 -17.39 14.32
N TRP A 80 0.19 -17.20 13.14
CA TRP A 80 -1.16 -17.69 12.85
C TRP A 80 -1.18 -18.78 11.77
N THR A 81 -0.14 -19.62 11.71
CA THR A 81 -0.02 -20.72 10.73
C THR A 81 -1.21 -21.69 10.78
N GLU A 82 -1.89 -21.80 11.92
CA GLU A 82 -3.10 -22.62 12.12
C GLU A 82 -4.37 -22.02 11.50
N PHE A 83 -4.33 -20.76 11.03
CA PHE A 83 -5.45 -20.06 10.41
C PHE A 83 -5.20 -19.87 8.91
N PRO A 84 -5.80 -20.72 8.04
CA PRO A 84 -5.52 -20.72 6.60
C PRO A 84 -5.87 -19.41 5.89
N ALA A 85 -6.77 -18.62 6.47
CA ALA A 85 -7.19 -17.33 5.93
C ALA A 85 -6.10 -16.24 6.07
N VAL A 86 -5.15 -16.40 6.99
CA VAL A 86 -4.05 -15.45 7.25
C VAL A 86 -2.79 -15.82 6.48
N THR A 87 -2.67 -17.08 6.01
CA THR A 87 -1.48 -17.59 5.30
C THR A 87 -1.59 -17.58 3.78
N LYS A 88 -2.77 -17.29 3.22
CA LYS A 88 -2.99 -17.23 1.77
C LYS A 88 -3.10 -15.78 1.32
N ASP A 89 -1.95 -15.21 0.94
CA ASP A 89 -1.82 -14.23 -0.15
C ASP A 89 -0.35 -13.96 -0.50
N ALA A 90 0.46 -15.02 -0.56
CA ALA A 90 1.79 -15.00 -1.18
C ALA A 90 1.80 -15.75 -2.52
N SER A 91 0.71 -15.67 -3.29
CA SER A 91 0.69 -16.16 -4.67
C SER A 91 -0.51 -15.61 -5.44
N VAL A 92 -0.41 -14.37 -5.93
CA VAL A 92 -1.08 -13.98 -7.18
C VAL A 92 -0.09 -13.16 -8.00
N ILE A 93 0.05 -13.62 -9.25
CA ILE A 93 0.97 -13.21 -10.32
C ILE A 93 0.52 -11.88 -10.94
#